data_AF-A0A936YXT9-F1
#
_entry.id   AF-A0A936YXT9-F1
#
_cell.length_a   1.000
_cell.length_b   1.000
_cell.length_c   1.000
_cell.angle_alpha   90.00
_cell.angle_beta   90.00
_cell.angle_gamma   90.00
#
_symmetry.space_group_name_H-M   'P 1'
#
loop_
_entity.id
_entity.type
_entity.pdbx_description
1 polymer ?
#
loop_
_entity_poly.entity_id
_entity_poly.type
_entity_poly.pdbx_seq_one_letter_code
_entity_poly.pdbx_strand_id
1 'polypeptide(L)' 'MAGSPTEDKTGVFNLRDLSGERCPDCGGTGQLRIDSENINEHFEVEKQTVITECPRCAGTGFVASAG' A
#
# COMPACT_ATOMS: atom_id res chain seq x y z
N MET A 1 -13.17 -1.96 -39.46
CA MET A 1 -12.79 -0.81 -38.61
C MET A 1 -12.29 -1.40 -37.30
N ALA A 2 -10.98 -1.50 -37.12
CA ALA A 2 -10.37 -2.13 -35.94
C ALA A 2 -10.29 -1.09 -34.81
N GLY A 3 -10.97 -1.35 -33.70
CA GLY A 3 -10.97 -0.52 -32.51
C GLY A 3 -9.94 -1.00 -31.49
N SER A 4 -8.97 -0.11 -31.22
CA SER A 4 -8.24 0.16 -29.98
C SER A 4 -7.52 -0.99 -29.24
N PRO A 5 -6.19 -0.90 -29.05
CA PRO A 5 -5.51 -1.69 -28.03
C PRO A 5 -5.95 -1.19 -26.65
N THR A 6 -6.49 -2.09 -25.82
CA THR A 6 -6.63 -1.85 -24.38
C THR A 6 -5.23 -1.67 -23.81
N GLU A 7 -4.91 -0.45 -23.40
CA GLU A 7 -3.77 -0.12 -22.53
C GLU A 7 -3.95 -0.84 -21.20
N ASP A 8 -3.53 -2.10 -21.18
CA ASP A 8 -3.28 -2.87 -19.98
C ASP A 8 -2.21 -2.12 -19.20
N LYS A 9 -2.62 -1.48 -18.10
CA LYS A 9 -1.76 -0.82 -17.10
C LYS A 9 -0.87 -1.87 -16.47
N THR A 10 0.15 -2.32 -17.20
CA THR A 10 1.26 -3.06 -16.64
C THR A 10 2.02 -2.06 -15.78
N GLY A 11 1.67 -2.02 -14.49
CA GLY A 11 2.45 -1.29 -13.49
C GLY A 11 3.91 -1.63 -13.70
N VAL A 12 4.77 -0.63 -13.66
CA VAL A 12 6.22 -0.81 -13.82
C VAL A 12 6.69 -1.70 -12.66
N PHE A 13 6.75 -3.01 -12.90
CA PHE A 13 7.30 -3.97 -11.96
C PHE A 13 8.81 -3.88 -12.11
N ASN A 14 9.48 -3.12 -11.23
CA ASN A 14 10.93 -3.09 -11.24
C ASN A 14 11.43 -4.44 -10.75
N LEU A 15 12.31 -5.09 -11.50
CA LEU A 15 12.91 -6.37 -11.12
C LEU A 15 13.69 -6.31 -9.78
N ARG A 16 14.03 -5.10 -9.31
CA ARG A 16 14.60 -4.84 -7.98
C ARG A 16 13.62 -5.14 -6.84
N ASP A 17 12.31 -5.05 -7.10
CA ASP A 17 11.25 -5.40 -6.17
C ASP A 17 11.07 -6.93 -6.02
N LEU A 18 11.64 -7.74 -6.93
CA LEU A 18 11.65 -9.21 -6.78
C LEU A 18 12.83 -9.72 -5.94
N SER A 19 13.87 -8.91 -5.73
CA SER A 19 15.08 -9.30 -4.99
C SER A 19 15.05 -8.88 -3.53
N GLY A 20 14.14 -7.98 -3.14
CA GLY A 20 13.88 -7.64 -1.73
C GLY A 20 12.82 -8.53 -1.12
N GLU A 21 13.01 -8.93 0.14
CA GLU A 21 11.94 -9.59 0.89
C GLU A 21 10.76 -8.63 1.07
N ARG A 22 9.53 -9.11 0.80
CA ARG A 22 8.32 -8.32 1.04
C ARG A 22 8.26 -7.93 2.49
N CYS A 23 7.99 -6.65 2.76
CA CYS A 23 7.87 -6.17 4.11
C CYS A 23 6.69 -6.88 4.81
N PRO A 24 6.93 -7.65 5.88
CA PRO A 24 5.89 -8.46 6.52
C PRO A 24 4.84 -7.59 7.23
N ASP A 25 5.21 -6.40 7.70
CA ASP A 25 4.30 -5.50 8.43
C ASP A 25 3.21 -4.91 7.54
N CYS A 26 3.51 -4.61 6.28
CA CYS A 26 2.54 -4.06 5.33
C CYS A 26 2.18 -5.06 4.22
N GLY A 27 2.62 -6.31 4.30
CA GLY A 27 2.35 -7.34 3.29
C GLY A 27 2.87 -7.00 1.87
N GLY A 28 3.86 -6.13 1.76
CA GLY A 28 4.38 -5.67 0.46
C GLY A 28 3.71 -4.45 -0.16
N THR A 29 2.77 -3.78 0.52
CA THR A 29 2.06 -2.60 -0.03
C THR A 29 2.83 -1.29 0.12
N GLY A 30 3.79 -1.23 1.04
CA GLY A 30 4.46 0.01 1.46
C GLY A 30 3.63 0.89 2.38
N GLN A 31 2.36 0.56 2.62
CA GLN A 31 1.42 1.41 3.35
C GLN A 31 0.64 0.61 4.39
N LEU A 32 0.45 1.22 5.56
CA LEU A 32 -0.41 0.71 6.62
C LEU A 32 -1.75 1.46 6.56
N ARG A 33 -2.83 0.69 6.62
CA ARG A 33 -4.19 1.21 6.64
C ARG A 33 -4.73 1.00 8.04
N ILE A 34 -5.09 2.09 8.69
CA ILE A 34 -5.56 2.10 10.06
C ILE A 34 -7.00 2.62 10.01
N ASP A 35 -7.93 1.69 10.10
CA ASP A 35 -9.35 2.01 10.20
C ASP A 35 -9.69 2.32 11.66
N SER A 36 -10.37 3.43 11.89
CA SER A 36 -10.77 3.88 13.22
C SER A 36 -12.19 4.43 13.19
N GLU A 37 -12.90 4.19 14.28
CA GLU A 37 -14.24 4.68 14.51
C GLU A 37 -14.19 5.70 15.64
N ASN A 38 -14.70 6.90 15.40
CA ASN A 38 -14.78 7.97 16.39
C ASN A 38 -16.26 8.24 16.71
N ILE A 39 -16.58 8.43 17.99
CA ILE A 39 -17.93 8.78 18.42
C ILE A 39 -17.91 10.26 18.80
N ASN A 40 -18.66 11.07 18.07
CA ASN A 40 -18.73 12.51 18.29
C ASN A 40 -19.68 12.89 19.45
N GLU A 41 -19.78 14.18 19.77
CA GLU A 41 -20.66 14.70 20.83
C GLU A 41 -22.16 14.47 20.56
N HIS A 42 -22.51 14.17 19.32
CA HIS A 42 -23.86 13.81 18.89
C HIS A 42 -24.13 12.30 18.96
N PHE A 43 -23.20 11.51 19.52
CA PHE A 43 -23.26 10.05 19.59
C PHE A 43 -23.34 9.37 18.22
N GLU A 44 -22.84 10.04 17.18
CA GLU A 44 -22.75 9.48 15.84
C GLU A 44 -21.39 8.80 15.65
N VAL A 45 -21.38 7.72 14.87
CA VAL A 45 -20.15 6.97 14.56
C VAL A 45 -19.57 7.49 13.25
N GLU A 46 -18.42 8.14 13.34
CA GLU A 46 -17.63 8.57 12.20
C GLU A 46 -16.51 7.57 11.90
N LYS A 47 -16.39 7.16 10.64
CA LYS A 47 -15.37 6.22 10.19
C LYS A 47 -14.25 6.97 9.49
N GLN A 48 -13.04 6.79 9.99
CA GLN A 48 -11.85 7.39 9.41
C GLN A 48 -10.81 6.30 9.11
N THR A 49 -10.38 6.25 7.85
CA THR A 49 -9.23 5.42 7.45
C THR A 49 -8.01 6.31 7.31
N VAL A 50 -7.00 6.10 8.15
CA VAL A 50 -5.70 6.76 8.05
C VAL A 50 -4.76 5.86 7.26
N ILE A 51 -4.22 6.39 6.16
CA ILE A 51 -3.19 5.72 5.38
C ILE A 51 -1.85 6.36 5.74
N THR A 52 -0.91 5.53 6.19
CA THR A 52 0.42 5.97 6.61
C THR A 52 1.48 5.08 5.96
N GLU A 53 2.64 5.65 5.68
CA GLU A 53 3.77 4.92 5.12
C GLU A 53 4.24 3.86 6.12
N CYS A 54 4.55 2.67 5.62
CA CYS A 54 5.09 1.62 6.48
C CYS A 54 6.51 2.02 6.91
N PRO A 55 6.76 2.23 8.22
CA PRO A 55 8.05 2.73 8.70
C PRO A 55 9.18 1.70 8.48
N ARG A 56 8.85 0.41 8.40
CA ARG A 56 9.82 -0.68 8.26
C ARG A 56 10.44 -0.75 6.85
N CYS A 57 9.67 -0.41 5.82
CA CYS A 57 10.14 -0.37 4.43
C CYS A 57 10.17 1.04 3.84
N ALA A 58 9.97 2.08 4.67
CA ALA A 58 9.93 3.48 4.26
C ALA A 58 9.05 3.73 3.02
N GLY A 59 7.83 3.16 3.01
CA GLY A 59 6.90 3.36 1.90
C GLY A 59 7.12 2.46 0.67
N THR A 60 8.21 1.70 0.61
CA THR A 60 8.58 0.95 -0.62
C THR A 60 7.89 -0.40 -0.77
N GLY A 61 7.43 -0.99 0.34
CA GLY A 61 6.84 -2.34 0.37
C GLY A 61 7.86 -3.47 0.47
N PHE A 62 9.16 -3.19 0.33
CA PHE A 62 10.22 -4.19 0.39
C PHE A 62 11.21 -3.81 1.47
N VAL A 63 11.60 -4.77 2.31
CA VAL A 63 12.74 -4.56 3.20
C VAL A 63 14.01 -4.86 2.41
N ALA A 64 15.02 -4.00 2.54
CA ALA A 64 16.34 -4.37 2.07
C ALA A 64 16.77 -5.58 2.91
N SER A 65 16.89 -6.76 2.30
CA SER A 65 17.49 -7.91 2.97
C SER A 65 18.85 -7.46 3.48
N ALA A 66 18.98 -7.37 4.81
CA ALA A 66 20.23 -7.02 5.45
C ALA A 66 21.23 -8.12 5.08
N GLY A 67 22.15 -7.80 4.17
CA GLY A 67 23.31 -8.64 3.85
C GLY A 67 24.28 -8.71 5.01
#